data_AF-A0A0H4QJA0-F1
#
_entry.id   AF-A0A0H4QJA0-F1
#
_cell.length_a   1.000
_cell.length_b   1.000
_cell.length_c   1.000
_cell.angle_alpha   90.00
_cell.angle_beta   90.00
_cell.angle_gamma   90.00
#
_symmetry.space_group_name_H-M   'P 1'
#
loop_
_entity.id
_entity.type
_entity.pdbx_description
1 polymer ?
#
loop_
_entity_poly.entity_id
_entity_poly.type
_entity_poly.pdbx_seq_one_letter_code
_entity_poly.pdbx_strand_id
1 'polypeptide(L)'
;MQIVLFLIGSVFALLLEKYIFANNRHAWIGAIIPVLSIIIVTWLLVSARMVWGITDLIIGALFVFFNFIFWSQGIGLYQKRKNMRRVRKA
;
A
#
# COMPACT_ATOMS: atom_id res chain seq x y z
N MET A 1 -0.77 -15.56 14.25
CA MET A 1 -1.08 -15.89 12.83
C MET A 1 -1.43 -14.64 12.00
N GLN A 2 -2.36 -13.78 12.43
CA GLN A 2 -2.77 -12.59 11.67
C GLN A 2 -1.65 -11.58 11.39
N ILE A 3 -0.75 -11.36 12.37
CA ILE A 3 0.40 -10.45 12.23
C ILE A 3 1.30 -10.83 11.04
N VAL A 4 1.59 -12.12 10.89
CA VAL A 4 2.43 -12.65 9.82
C VAL A 4 1.76 -12.43 8.45
N LEU A 5 0.44 -12.58 8.37
CA LEU A 5 -0.32 -12.34 7.13
C LEU A 5 -0.30 -10.85 6.73
N PHE A 6 -0.46 -9.93 7.68
CA PHE A 6 -0.35 -8.49 7.41
C PHE A 6 1.05 -8.07 6.97
N LEU A 7 2.09 -8.67 7.57
CA LEU A 7 3.48 -8.46 7.18
C LEU A 7 3.74 -8.95 5.75
N ILE A 8 3.36 -10.18 5.44
CA ILE A 8 3.51 -10.75 4.09
C ILE A 8 2.72 -9.93 3.07
N GLY A 9 1.47 -9.57 3.38
CA GLY A 9 0.65 -8.72 2.53
C GLY A 9 1.27 -7.35 2.27
N SER A 10 1.85 -6.72 3.30
CA SER A 10 2.55 -5.43 3.17
C SER A 10 3.79 -5.54 2.30
N VAL A 11 4.59 -6.59 2.47
CA VAL A 11 5.78 -6.83 1.64
C VAL A 11 5.38 -7.07 0.18
N PHE A 12 4.34 -7.88 -0.04
CA PHE A 12 3.83 -8.14 -1.39
C PHE A 12 3.32 -6.85 -2.05
N ALA A 13 2.56 -6.04 -1.32
CA ALA A 13 2.11 -4.73 -1.78
C ALA A 13 3.27 -3.79 -2.12
N LEU A 14 4.32 -3.74 -1.30
CA LEU A 14 5.53 -2.96 -1.57
C LEU A 14 6.22 -3.42 -2.86
N LEU A 15 6.31 -4.73 -3.11
CA LEU A 15 6.88 -5.26 -4.34
C LEU A 15 6.02 -4.89 -5.55
N LEU A 16 4.70 -5.08 -5.47
CA LEU A 16 3.76 -4.69 -6.52
C LEU A 16 3.89 -3.20 -6.87
N GLU A 17 3.92 -2.35 -5.85
CA GLU A 17 4.02 -0.91 -6.02
C GLU A 17 5.35 -0.51 -6.69
N LYS A 18 6.46 -1.05 -6.20
CA LYS A 18 7.80 -0.71 -6.72
C LYS A 18 8.04 -1.19 -8.14
N TYR A 19 7.65 -2.42 -8.45
CA TYR A 19 8.01 -3.08 -9.71
C TYR A 19 6.93 -2.96 -10.80
N ILE A 20 5.64 -2.92 -10.42
CA ILE A 20 4.53 -2.90 -11.37
C ILE A 20 3.95 -1.49 -11.47
N PHE A 21 3.39 -0.95 -10.39
CA PHE A 21 2.62 0.29 -10.48
C PHE A 21 3.47 1.52 -10.74
N ALA A 22 4.54 1.72 -9.97
CA ALA A 22 5.41 2.87 -10.16
C ALA A 22 6.05 2.87 -11.56
N ASN A 23 6.37 1.69 -12.10
CA ASN A 23 7.01 1.54 -13.42
C ASN A 23 6.02 1.68 -14.59
N ASN A 24 4.71 1.64 -14.33
CA ASN A 24 3.68 1.81 -15.34
C ASN A 24 3.41 3.31 -15.62
N ARG A 25 2.91 3.62 -16.82
CA ARG A 25 2.44 4.97 -17.20
C ARG A 25 1.28 5.45 -16.31
N HIS A 26 0.53 4.50 -15.74
CA HIS A 26 -0.63 4.72 -14.88
C HIS A 26 -0.31 4.40 -13.41
N ALA A 27 0.73 5.03 -12.85
CA ALA A 27 1.14 4.78 -11.46
C ALA A 27 0.04 5.05 -10.41
N TRP A 28 -0.96 5.86 -10.75
CA TRP A 28 -2.15 6.10 -9.91
C TRP A 28 -2.99 4.85 -9.66
N ILE A 29 -2.91 3.81 -10.51
CA ILE A 29 -3.61 2.53 -10.31
C ILE A 29 -3.12 1.84 -9.02
N GLY A 30 -1.91 2.12 -8.56
CA GLY A 30 -1.40 1.64 -7.27
C GLY A 30 -2.26 2.03 -6.07
N ALA A 31 -3.14 3.04 -6.21
CA ALA A 31 -4.10 3.44 -5.17
C ALA A 31 -5.06 2.32 -4.76
N ILE A 32 -5.20 1.28 -5.61
CA ILE A 32 -5.96 0.09 -5.27
C ILE A 32 -5.38 -0.63 -4.04
N ILE A 33 -4.07 -0.55 -3.78
CA ILE A 33 -3.41 -1.17 -2.64
C ILE A 33 -3.94 -0.60 -1.30
N PRO A 34 -3.85 0.71 -1.02
CA PRO A 34 -4.39 1.28 0.22
C PRO A 34 -5.91 1.16 0.32
N VAL A 35 -6.65 1.19 -0.80
CA VAL A 35 -8.10 0.98 -0.76
C VAL A 35 -8.44 -0.46 -0.36
N LEU A 36 -7.77 -1.46 -0.94
CA LEU A 36 -7.95 -2.86 -0.58
C LEU A 36 -7.55 -3.12 0.87
N SER A 37 -6.49 -2.49 1.38
CA SER A 37 -6.08 -2.68 2.77
C SER A 37 -7.14 -2.19 3.76
N ILE A 38 -7.80 -1.05 3.49
CA ILE A 38 -8.95 -0.59 4.27
C ILE A 38 -10.07 -1.62 4.22
N ILE A 39 -10.49 -2.05 3.02
CA ILE A 39 -11.59 -3.02 2.85
C ILE A 39 -11.31 -4.30 3.63
N ILE A 40 -10.09 -4.83 3.55
CA ILE A 40 -9.68 -6.06 4.25
C ILE A 40 -9.75 -5.86 5.76
N VAL A 41 -9.20 -4.76 6.29
CA VAL A 41 -9.20 -4.50 7.74
C VAL A 41 -10.62 -4.29 8.25
N THR A 42 -11.44 -3.49 7.55
CA THR A 42 -12.86 -3.30 7.90
C THR A 42 -13.62 -4.62 7.89
N TRP A 43 -13.40 -5.46 6.87
CA TRP A 43 -14.03 -6.78 6.80
C TRP A 43 -13.62 -7.68 7.98
N LEU A 44 -12.34 -7.70 8.36
CA LEU A 44 -11.85 -8.49 9.50
C LEU A 44 -12.43 -8.03 10.83
N LEU A 45 -12.62 -6.72 11.01
CA LEU A 45 -13.25 -6.14 12.20
C LEU A 45 -14.74 -6.48 12.27
N VAL A 46 -15.49 -6.29 11.18
CA VAL A 46 -16.95 -6.53 11.13
C VAL A 46 -17.28 -8.02 11.24
N SER A 47 -16.45 -8.90 10.67
CA SER A 47 -16.67 -10.34 10.73
C SER A 47 -16.31 -10.98 12.08
N ALA A 48 -15.95 -10.18 13.09
CA ALA A 48 -15.45 -10.64 14.39
C ALA A 48 -14.30 -11.65 14.30
N ARG A 49 -13.59 -11.66 13.17
CA ARG A 49 -12.40 -12.49 12.94
C ARG A 49 -11.17 -11.88 13.60
N MET A 50 -11.22 -10.60 13.92
CA MET A 50 -10.28 -9.91 14.81
C MET A 50 -10.90 -9.79 16.19
N VAL A 51 -10.14 -10.14 17.23
CA VAL A 51 -10.52 -9.80 18.60
C VAL A 51 -10.43 -8.27 18.68
N TRP A 52 -11.39 -7.60 19.31
CA TRP A 52 -11.36 -6.14 19.51
C TRP A 52 -10.26 -5.69 20.49
N GLY A 53 -9.21 -6.48 20.62
CA GLY A 53 -8.03 -6.16 21.39
C GLY A 53 -7.30 -4.97 20.77
N ILE A 54 -6.84 -4.07 21.63
CA ILE A 54 -6.12 -2.86 21.24
C ILE A 54 -4.95 -3.18 20.31
N THR A 55 -4.23 -4.28 20.55
CA THR A 55 -3.10 -4.74 19.73
C THR A 55 -3.51 -5.00 18.28
N ASP A 56 -4.63 -5.70 18.08
CA ASP A 56 -5.15 -6.06 16.76
C ASP A 56 -5.56 -4.80 15.98
N LEU A 57 -6.19 -3.86 16.67
CA LEU A 57 -6.62 -2.58 16.12
C LEU A 57 -5.42 -1.70 15.70
N ILE A 58 -4.36 -1.65 16.52
CA ILE A 58 -3.10 -0.97 16.19
C ILE A 58 -2.44 -1.62 14.98
N ILE A 59 -2.38 -2.95 14.92
CA ILE A 59 -1.75 -3.67 13.81
C ILE A 59 -2.53 -3.44 12.51
N GLY A 60 -3.86 -3.47 12.53
CA GLY A 60 -4.70 -3.15 11.38
C GLY A 60 -4.49 -1.72 10.90
N ALA A 61 -4.41 -0.76 11.82
CA ALA A 61 -4.11 0.63 11.48
C ALA A 61 -2.72 0.78 10.83
N LEU A 62 -1.68 0.18 11.43
CA LEU A 62 -0.32 0.19 10.89
C LEU A 62 -0.25 -0.45 9.50
N PHE A 63 -0.97 -1.56 9.29
CA PHE A 63 -1.07 -2.21 7.99
C PHE A 63 -1.62 -1.26 6.92
N VAL A 64 -2.72 -0.56 7.21
CA VAL A 64 -3.27 0.44 6.27
C VAL A 64 -2.28 1.58 6.03
N PHE A 65 -1.68 2.11 7.10
CA PHE A 65 -0.69 3.19 7.01
C PHE A 65 0.51 2.84 6.13
N PHE A 66 1.10 1.64 6.30
CA PHE A 66 2.23 1.21 5.47
C PHE A 66 1.85 1.11 3.99
N ASN A 67 0.68 0.57 3.68
CA ASN A 67 0.20 0.49 2.31
C ASN A 67 0.00 1.87 1.67
N PHE A 68 -0.50 2.86 2.43
CA PHE A 68 -0.55 4.26 1.99
C PHE A 68 0.84 4.85 1.74
N ILE A 69 1.78 4.61 2.65
CA ILE A 69 3.16 5.08 2.52
C ILE A 69 3.81 4.50 1.26
N PHE A 70 3.62 3.20 0.98
CA PHE A 70 4.19 2.56 -0.20
C PHE A 70 3.64 3.15 -1.49
N TRP A 71 2.32 3.33 -1.58
CA TRP A 71 1.70 3.98 -2.73
C TRP A 71 2.19 5.43 -2.93
N SER A 72 2.27 6.21 -1.85
CA SER A 72 2.79 7.58 -1.90
C SER A 72 4.24 7.64 -2.43
N GLN A 73 5.09 6.73 -1.97
CA GLN A 73 6.46 6.59 -2.48
C GLN A 73 6.49 6.20 -3.97
N GLY A 74 5.63 5.26 -4.39
CA GLY A 74 5.50 4.84 -5.79
C GLY A 74 5.15 6.01 -6.73
N ILE A 75 4.20 6.85 -6.32
CA ILE A 75 3.84 8.08 -7.04
C ILE A 75 5.00 9.08 -7.07
N GLY A 76 5.70 9.28 -5.94
CA GLY A 76 6.87 10.13 -5.88
C GLY A 76 7.96 9.71 -6.86
N LEU A 77 8.22 8.41 -6.99
CA LEU A 77 9.17 7.85 -7.96
C LEU A 77 8.72 8.08 -9.41
N TYR A 78 7.42 7.91 -9.70
CA TYR A 78 6.86 8.19 -11.02
C TYR A 78 7.03 9.67 -11.40
N GLN A 79 6.71 10.60 -10.49
CA GLN A 79 6.85 12.04 -10.72
C GLN A 79 8.31 12.43 -10.94
N LYS A 80 9.24 11.89 -10.13
CA LYS A 80 10.69 12.12 -10.30
C LYS A 80 11.17 11.68 -11.69
N ARG A 81 10.76 10.50 -12.16
CA ARG A 81 11.07 10.02 -13.52
C ARG A 81 10.50 10.92 -14.61
N LYS A 82 9.25 11.37 -14.46
CA LYS A 82 8.59 12.27 -15.42
C LYS A 82 9.32 13.60 -15.52
N ASN A 83 9.74 14.18 -14.39
CA ASN A 83 10.49 15.43 -14.35
C ASN A 83 11.88 15.30 -15.00
N MET A 84 12.62 14.23 -14.69
CA MET A 84 13.93 13.96 -15.33
C MET A 84 13.81 13.83 -16.86
N ARG A 85 12.76 13.16 -17.35
CA ARG A 85 12.50 13.03 -18.80
C ARG A 85 12.16 14.36 -19.48
N ARG A 86 11.54 15.31 -18.76
CA ARG A 86 11.27 16.66 -19.27
C ARG A 86 12.55 17.48 -19.39
N VAL A 87 13.39 17.47 -18.34
CA VAL A 87 14.67 18.20 -18.32
C VAL A 87 15.60 17.72 -19.43
N ARG A 88 15.66 16.41 -19.71
CA ARG A 88 16.51 15.86 -20.79
C ARG A 88 16.03 16.22 -22.22
N LYS A 89 14.80 16.70 -22.37
CA LYS A 89 14.20 17.05 -23.67
C LYS A 89 14.18 18.56 -23.95
N ALA A 90 14.48 19.39 -22.95
CA ALA A 90 14.63 20.83 -23.07
C ALA A 90 16.10 21.17 -23.33
#